data_AF-A0A6G8FKW9-F1
#
_entry.id   AF-A0A6G8FKW9-F1
#
_cell.length_a   1.000
_cell.length_b   1.000
_cell.length_c   1.000
_cell.angle_alpha   90.00
_cell.angle_beta   90.00
_cell.angle_gamma   90.00
#
_symmetry.space_group_name_H-M   'P 1'
#
loop_
_entity.id
_entity.type
_entity.pdbx_description
1 polymer ?
#
loop_
_entity_poly.entity_id
_entity_poly.type
_entity_poly.pdbx_seq_one_letter_code
_entity_poly.pdbx_strand_id
1 'polypeptide(L)'
;MSKLLDIARTSQQLTIAAGEEASRSGQRTIDFDHLFLALVLSDQAAGQVLRGLGITIQAARDAVESYHREQLDALGLGAAMPEAGDIVFHETGGYELNRRSQEVFQNAGKGKKAGDAAAVLRELLDDPSGMIPSILDRLDTTPEEVRTRLDQAASIPELATKHVRAPKQPGLASSRIEAFVPASIEQVWELLVDPEHMPQWDMYTGSVELPEDPDTGLGSRQGDSWIARARTESPDGKPLRVNENYVRRQVTVTHVSPRSKIAWRIAHMDTPRPIAMRTEIALSPAAGGTQLTITVSHERRNPLRWFVSAPCGASPAGST
;
A
#
# COMPACT_ATOMS: atom_id res chain seq x y z
N MET A 1 -10.66 12.25 -17.66
CA MET A 1 -9.33 12.00 -17.05
C MET A 1 -8.36 11.68 -18.18
N SER A 2 -7.09 12.05 -18.05
CA SER A 2 -6.11 11.83 -19.12
C SER A 2 -5.56 10.41 -19.01
N LYS A 3 -5.79 9.59 -20.04
CA LYS A 3 -5.23 8.24 -20.18
C LYS A 3 -3.73 8.19 -19.85
N LEU A 4 -2.99 9.25 -20.21
CA LEU A 4 -1.56 9.35 -19.93
C LEU A 4 -1.22 9.34 -18.43
N LEU A 5 -2.06 9.93 -17.58
CA LEU A 5 -1.85 9.93 -16.13
C LEU A 5 -2.08 8.54 -15.52
N ASP A 6 -3.06 7.80 -16.03
CA ASP A 6 -3.37 6.45 -15.55
C ASP A 6 -2.26 5.46 -15.94
N ILE A 7 -1.72 5.59 -17.17
CA ILE A 7 -0.55 4.83 -17.64
C ILE A 7 0.67 5.15 -16.79
N ALA A 8 0.97 6.43 -16.59
CA ALA A 8 2.13 6.85 -15.80
C ALA A 8 2.04 6.33 -14.35
N ARG A 9 0.86 6.40 -13.75
CA ARG A 9 0.62 5.85 -12.41
C ARG A 9 0.84 4.34 -12.35
N THR A 10 0.23 3.60 -13.28
CA THR A 10 0.37 2.15 -13.35
C THR A 10 1.83 1.74 -13.53
N SER A 11 2.53 2.39 -14.46
CA SER A 11 3.95 2.14 -14.70
C SER A 11 4.80 2.44 -13.46
N GLN A 12 4.54 3.55 -12.77
CA GLN A 12 5.23 3.89 -11.53
C GLN A 12 4.97 2.84 -10.43
N GLN A 13 3.71 2.47 -10.20
CA GLN A 13 3.34 1.47 -9.18
C GLN A 13 4.01 0.12 -9.44
N LEU A 14 3.93 -0.38 -10.68
CA LEU A 14 4.52 -1.66 -11.05
C LEU A 14 6.05 -1.63 -11.03
N THR A 15 6.68 -0.52 -11.42
CA THR A 15 8.15 -0.39 -11.36
C THR A 15 8.66 -0.38 -9.93
N ILE A 16 7.97 0.31 -9.01
CA ILE A 16 8.34 0.31 -7.59
C ILE A 16 8.21 -1.11 -7.03
N ALA A 17 7.05 -1.77 -7.18
CA ALA A 17 6.85 -3.12 -6.67
C ALA A 17 7.81 -4.14 -7.30
N ALA A 18 8.08 -4.04 -8.60
CA ALA A 18 9.05 -4.92 -9.26
C ALA A 18 10.49 -4.66 -8.79
N GLY A 19 10.83 -3.40 -8.52
CA GLY A 19 12.10 -3.03 -7.91
C GLY A 19 12.25 -3.55 -6.48
N GLU A 20 11.17 -3.55 -5.69
CA GLU A 20 11.13 -4.17 -4.37
C GLU A 20 11.42 -5.67 -4.46
N GLU A 21 10.79 -6.39 -5.38
CA GLU A 21 11.05 -7.82 -5.61
C GLU A 21 12.48 -8.09 -6.12
N ALA A 22 13.00 -7.24 -7.01
CA ALA A 22 14.39 -7.34 -7.47
C ALA A 22 15.38 -7.15 -6.32
N SER A 23 15.10 -6.18 -5.44
CA SER A 23 15.95 -5.91 -4.28
C SER A 23 16.03 -7.09 -3.31
N ARG A 24 14.96 -7.88 -3.17
CA ARG A 24 14.93 -9.07 -2.30
C ARG A 24 15.95 -10.13 -2.72
N SER A 25 16.20 -10.26 -4.03
CA SER A 25 17.21 -11.18 -4.57
C SER A 25 18.57 -10.51 -4.82
N GLY A 26 18.75 -9.28 -4.35
CA GLY A 26 19.97 -8.49 -4.55
C GLY A 26 20.16 -7.97 -5.97
N GLN A 27 19.15 -8.10 -6.84
CA GLN A 27 19.21 -7.69 -8.23
C GLN A 27 18.91 -6.20 -8.39
N ARG A 28 19.67 -5.52 -9.28
CA ARG A 28 19.47 -4.11 -9.64
C ARG A 28 18.79 -3.92 -10.98
N THR A 29 18.54 -5.00 -11.69
CA THR A 29 17.85 -4.98 -12.97
C THR A 29 16.47 -5.59 -12.77
N ILE A 30 15.44 -4.83 -13.13
CA ILE A 30 14.06 -5.29 -13.10
C ILE A 30 13.78 -6.02 -14.43
N ASP A 31 13.46 -7.31 -14.34
CA ASP A 31 13.08 -8.19 -15.46
C ASP A 31 11.63 -8.69 -15.32
N PHE A 32 11.20 -9.56 -16.24
CA PHE A 32 9.83 -10.04 -16.39
C PHE A 32 9.28 -10.80 -15.20
N ASP A 33 10.10 -11.58 -14.52
CA ASP A 33 9.76 -12.26 -13.29
C ASP A 33 9.39 -11.26 -12.18
N HIS A 34 10.20 -10.23 -11.98
CA HIS A 34 9.92 -9.16 -11.03
C HIS A 34 8.66 -8.39 -11.39
N LEU A 35 8.44 -8.12 -12.68
CA LEU A 35 7.22 -7.48 -13.16
C LEU A 35 5.98 -8.37 -12.97
N PHE A 36 6.12 -9.68 -13.17
CA PHE A 36 5.06 -10.65 -12.89
C PHE A 36 4.70 -10.67 -11.40
N LEU A 37 5.68 -10.71 -10.51
CA LEU A 37 5.46 -10.61 -9.06
C LEU A 37 4.76 -9.29 -8.67
N ALA A 38 5.18 -8.17 -9.27
CA ALA A 38 4.52 -6.88 -9.08
C ALA A 38 3.05 -6.89 -9.55
N LEU A 39 2.73 -7.58 -10.64
CA LEU A 39 1.36 -7.75 -11.12
C LEU A 39 0.52 -8.60 -10.16
N VAL A 40 1.11 -9.63 -9.53
CA VAL A 40 0.44 -10.41 -8.47
C VAL A 40 0.13 -9.54 -7.24
N LEU A 41 0.91 -8.50 -6.97
CA LEU A 41 0.68 -7.54 -5.87
C LEU A 41 -0.29 -6.41 -6.23
N SER A 42 -0.48 -6.12 -7.52
CA SER A 42 -1.31 -5.01 -8.00
C SER A 42 -2.75 -5.08 -7.46
N ASP A 43 -3.31 -3.93 -7.09
CA ASP A 43 -4.73 -3.77 -6.74
C ASP A 43 -5.64 -3.76 -7.97
N GLN A 44 -5.09 -3.46 -9.15
CA GLN A 44 -5.78 -3.47 -10.44
C GLN A 44 -6.19 -4.88 -10.92
N ALA A 45 -6.98 -4.93 -11.99
CA ALA A 45 -7.59 -6.14 -12.54
C ALA A 45 -6.61 -7.32 -12.77
N ALA A 46 -5.36 -7.07 -13.16
CA ALA A 46 -4.36 -8.12 -13.33
C ALA A 46 -4.11 -8.90 -12.03
N GLY A 47 -3.82 -8.21 -10.93
CA GLY A 47 -3.59 -8.84 -9.64
C GLY A 47 -4.84 -9.51 -9.09
N GLN A 48 -6.02 -8.92 -9.29
CA GLN A 48 -7.29 -9.54 -8.92
C GLN A 48 -7.54 -10.85 -9.66
N VAL A 49 -7.25 -10.90 -10.97
CA VAL A 49 -7.40 -12.11 -11.79
C VAL A 49 -6.40 -13.18 -11.36
N LEU A 50 -5.12 -12.84 -11.21
CA LEU A 50 -4.07 -13.79 -10.80
C LEU A 50 -4.41 -14.39 -9.42
N ARG A 51 -4.77 -13.55 -8.44
CA ARG A 51 -5.17 -14.02 -7.11
C ARG A 51 -6.49 -14.78 -7.12
N GLY A 52 -7.43 -14.41 -7.99
CA GLY A 52 -8.68 -15.14 -8.23
C GLY A 52 -8.47 -16.52 -8.87
N LEU A 53 -7.31 -16.78 -9.46
CA LEU A 53 -6.85 -18.10 -9.88
C LEU A 53 -6.14 -18.88 -8.76
N GLY A 54 -6.06 -18.33 -7.55
CA GLY A 54 -5.36 -18.94 -6.42
C GLY A 54 -3.88 -18.61 -6.34
N ILE A 55 -3.35 -17.77 -7.24
CA ILE A 55 -1.93 -17.37 -7.24
C ILE A 55 -1.68 -16.39 -6.09
N THR A 56 -1.00 -16.87 -5.05
CA THR A 56 -0.50 -16.02 -3.97
C THR A 56 0.88 -15.46 -4.33
N ILE A 57 1.30 -14.37 -3.67
CA ILE A 57 2.65 -13.84 -3.88
C ILE A 57 3.73 -14.88 -3.52
N GLN A 58 3.50 -15.67 -2.47
CA GLN A 58 4.48 -16.67 -2.05
C GLN A 58 4.62 -17.78 -3.09
N ALA A 59 3.50 -18.33 -3.56
CA ALA A 59 3.51 -19.33 -4.63
C ALA A 59 4.17 -18.78 -5.91
N ALA A 60 3.90 -17.52 -6.26
CA ALA A 60 4.52 -16.88 -7.42
C ALA A 60 6.05 -16.73 -7.26
N ARG A 61 6.53 -16.34 -6.07
CA ARG A 61 7.97 -16.27 -5.77
C ARG A 61 8.62 -17.66 -5.86
N ASP A 62 7.99 -18.67 -5.27
CA ASP A 62 8.48 -20.05 -5.28
C ASP A 62 8.56 -20.60 -6.73
N ALA A 63 7.57 -20.27 -7.58
CA ALA A 63 7.54 -20.65 -8.99
C ALA A 63 8.66 -19.97 -9.81
N VAL A 64 8.93 -18.69 -9.54
CA VAL A 64 10.05 -17.95 -10.15
C VAL A 64 11.40 -18.56 -9.74
N GLU A 65 11.58 -18.85 -8.45
CA GLU A 65 12.81 -19.48 -7.96
C GLU A 65 13.01 -20.88 -8.57
N SER A 66 11.94 -21.68 -8.62
CA SER A 66 11.96 -23.00 -9.26
C SER A 66 12.34 -22.91 -10.74
N TYR A 67 11.77 -21.96 -11.49
CA TYR A 67 12.14 -21.71 -12.88
C TYR A 67 13.62 -21.38 -13.03
N HIS A 68 14.15 -20.45 -12.22
CA HIS A 68 15.57 -20.05 -12.28
C HIS A 68 16.50 -21.22 -11.95
N ARG A 69 16.15 -22.03 -10.94
CA ARG A 69 16.93 -23.21 -10.56
C ARG A 69 17.02 -24.22 -11.71
N GLU A 70 15.90 -24.52 -12.37
CA GLU A 70 15.88 -25.41 -13.53
C GLU A 70 16.67 -24.87 -14.71
N GLN A 71 16.65 -23.55 -14.97
CA GLN A 71 17.48 -22.95 -16.01
C GLN A 71 18.98 -23.09 -15.71
N LEU A 72 19.38 -22.90 -14.45
CA LEU A 72 20.77 -23.09 -14.02
C LEU A 72 21.20 -24.56 -14.11
N ASP A 73 20.35 -25.49 -13.67
CA ASP A 73 20.60 -26.92 -13.76
C ASP A 73 20.73 -27.39 -15.22
N ALA A 74 19.89 -26.88 -16.13
CA ALA A 74 19.99 -27.16 -17.56
C ALA A 74 21.32 -26.67 -18.18
N LEU A 75 21.93 -25.63 -17.60
CA LEU A 75 23.25 -25.12 -17.97
C LEU A 75 24.40 -25.85 -17.25
N GLY A 76 24.10 -26.83 -16.39
CA GLY A 76 25.08 -27.54 -15.57
C GLY A 76 25.66 -26.70 -14.42
N LEU A 77 25.00 -25.58 -14.08
CA LEU A 77 25.39 -24.70 -12.99
C LEU A 77 24.58 -25.07 -11.75
N GLY A 78 25.06 -26.03 -10.96
CA GLY A 78 24.50 -26.36 -9.64
C GLY A 78 24.83 -25.30 -8.59
N ALA A 79 24.58 -24.03 -8.90
CA ALA A 79 24.83 -22.91 -8.01
C ALA A 79 23.64 -22.73 -7.06
N ALA A 80 23.93 -22.57 -5.77
CA ALA A 80 22.93 -22.13 -4.80
C ALA A 80 22.47 -20.71 -5.18
N MET A 81 21.16 -20.53 -5.37
CA MET A 81 20.61 -19.19 -5.50
C MET A 81 20.74 -18.46 -4.15
N PRO A 82 21.05 -17.14 -4.15
CA PRO A 82 21.04 -16.37 -2.93
C PRO A 82 19.65 -16.40 -2.32
N GLU A 83 19.56 -16.62 -1.01
CA GLU A 83 18.29 -16.55 -0.28
C GLU A 83 17.68 -15.16 -0.41
N ALA A 84 16.36 -15.11 -0.54
CA ALA A 84 15.63 -13.85 -0.60
C ALA A 84 15.77 -13.11 0.73
N GLY A 85 16.35 -11.92 0.70
CA GLY A 85 16.51 -11.03 1.84
C GLY A 85 15.35 -10.05 2.00
N ASP A 86 15.58 -9.05 2.86
CA ASP A 86 14.67 -7.93 3.05
C ASP A 86 14.60 -7.02 1.81
N ILE A 87 13.52 -6.24 1.74
CA ILE A 87 13.35 -5.25 0.67
C ILE A 87 14.25 -4.05 0.98
N VAL A 88 15.31 -3.87 0.18
CA VAL A 88 16.27 -2.75 0.31
C VAL A 88 16.14 -1.74 -0.83
N PHE A 89 15.06 -1.81 -1.61
CA PHE A 89 14.80 -0.92 -2.75
C PHE A 89 14.81 0.56 -2.38
N HIS A 90 14.25 0.92 -1.22
CA HIS A 90 14.18 2.31 -0.76
C HIS A 90 15.47 2.80 -0.09
N GLU A 91 16.37 1.87 0.26
CA GLU A 91 17.63 2.14 0.96
C GLU A 91 18.79 2.31 -0.02
N THR A 92 18.61 1.83 -1.26
CA THR A 92 19.70 1.68 -2.22
C THR A 92 19.28 2.21 -3.60
N GLY A 93 20.25 2.61 -4.43
CA GLY A 93 19.97 3.20 -5.75
C GLY A 93 20.19 2.27 -6.94
N GLY A 94 19.90 2.77 -8.15
CA GLY A 94 20.33 2.14 -9.41
C GLY A 94 19.46 0.99 -9.89
N TYR A 95 18.18 0.95 -9.51
CA TYR A 95 17.24 -0.01 -10.06
C TYR A 95 16.76 0.44 -11.44
N GLU A 96 17.02 -0.38 -12.45
CA GLU A 96 16.68 -0.07 -13.83
C GLU A 96 15.89 -1.21 -14.47
N LEU A 97 14.85 -0.86 -15.21
CA LEU A 97 14.15 -1.81 -16.08
C LEU A 97 15.09 -2.26 -17.20
N ASN A 98 15.17 -3.57 -17.44
CA ASN A 98 15.83 -4.04 -18.65
C ASN A 98 15.05 -3.60 -19.91
N ARG A 99 15.69 -3.67 -21.07
CA ARG A 99 15.10 -3.23 -22.35
C ARG A 99 13.75 -3.90 -22.63
N ARG A 100 13.62 -5.21 -22.37
CA ARG A 100 12.39 -5.97 -22.64
C ARG A 100 11.22 -5.49 -21.75
N SER A 101 11.50 -5.22 -20.47
CA SER A 101 10.51 -4.72 -19.50
C SER A 101 10.07 -3.30 -19.84
N GLN A 102 11.00 -2.46 -20.33
CA GLN A 102 10.64 -1.14 -20.86
C GLN A 102 9.72 -1.27 -22.09
N GLU A 103 10.01 -2.20 -23.00
CA GLU A 103 9.19 -2.46 -24.19
C GLU A 103 7.77 -2.94 -23.84
N VAL A 104 7.63 -3.77 -22.80
CA VAL A 104 6.33 -4.20 -22.27
C VAL A 104 5.47 -3.00 -21.86
N PHE A 105 5.98 -2.07 -21.05
CA PHE A 105 5.22 -0.87 -20.68
C PHE A 105 4.86 0.01 -21.87
N GLN A 106 5.80 0.19 -22.80
CA GLN A 106 5.55 0.97 -24.02
C GLN A 106 4.45 0.33 -24.86
N ASN A 107 4.48 -0.99 -25.04
CA ASN A 107 3.52 -1.71 -25.86
C ASN A 107 2.14 -1.78 -25.20
N ALA A 108 2.08 -1.93 -23.87
CA ALA A 108 0.84 -1.90 -23.10
C ALA A 108 0.12 -0.54 -23.24
N GLY A 109 0.86 0.56 -23.43
CA GLY A 109 0.31 1.91 -23.63
C GLY A 109 -0.04 2.27 -25.09
N LYS A 110 0.39 1.49 -26.08
CA LYS A 110 0.23 1.81 -27.51
C LYS A 110 -1.21 1.61 -28.01
N GLY A 111 -1.61 2.45 -28.96
CA GLY A 111 -2.88 2.33 -29.68
C GLY A 111 -4.11 2.38 -28.78
N LYS A 112 -5.01 1.40 -28.93
CA LYS A 112 -6.28 1.31 -28.20
C LYS A 112 -6.16 0.64 -26.81
N LYS A 113 -4.99 0.10 -26.44
CA LYS A 113 -4.78 -0.55 -25.14
C LYS A 113 -4.92 0.46 -24.01
N ALA A 114 -5.39 0.01 -22.85
CA ALA A 114 -5.64 0.87 -21.68
C ALA A 114 -4.33 1.34 -21.03
N GLY A 115 -3.27 0.54 -21.12
CA GLY A 115 -1.99 0.75 -20.43
C GLY A 115 -2.12 0.65 -18.90
N ASP A 116 -3.12 -0.10 -18.45
CA ASP A 116 -3.30 -0.56 -17.07
C ASP A 116 -2.53 -1.87 -16.84
N ALA A 117 -2.56 -2.38 -15.60
CA ALA A 117 -1.87 -3.62 -15.25
C ALA A 117 -2.34 -4.82 -16.10
N ALA A 118 -3.60 -4.84 -16.53
CA ALA A 118 -4.14 -5.90 -17.38
C ALA A 118 -3.56 -5.86 -18.81
N ALA A 119 -3.27 -4.67 -19.34
CA ALA A 119 -2.54 -4.53 -20.60
C ALA A 119 -1.08 -4.98 -20.45
N VAL A 120 -0.42 -4.63 -19.35
CA VAL A 120 0.96 -5.07 -19.06
C VAL A 120 1.05 -6.59 -18.94
N LEU A 121 0.12 -7.22 -18.21
CA LEU A 121 0.06 -8.67 -18.10
C LEU A 121 -0.13 -9.35 -19.46
N ARG A 122 -0.99 -8.81 -20.33
CA ARG A 122 -1.16 -9.37 -21.69
C ARG A 122 0.13 -9.32 -22.51
N GLU A 123 0.90 -8.23 -22.44
CA GLU A 123 2.21 -8.16 -23.11
C GLU A 123 3.18 -9.22 -22.58
N LEU A 124 3.20 -9.46 -21.27
CA LEU A 124 4.04 -10.50 -20.68
C LEU A 124 3.62 -11.91 -21.11
N LEU A 125 2.32 -12.16 -21.27
CA LEU A 125 1.82 -13.44 -21.79
C LEU A 125 2.12 -13.64 -23.28
N ASP A 126 2.37 -12.56 -24.03
CA ASP A 126 2.74 -12.58 -25.46
C ASP A 126 4.26 -12.71 -25.66
N ASP A 127 5.05 -12.75 -24.59
CA ASP A 127 6.51 -12.83 -24.69
C ASP A 127 6.99 -14.15 -25.32
N PRO A 128 7.85 -14.09 -26.36
CA PRO A 128 8.33 -15.29 -27.05
C PRO A 128 9.35 -16.11 -26.25
N SER A 129 9.89 -15.64 -25.12
CA SER A 129 10.89 -16.42 -24.37
C SER A 129 10.32 -17.63 -23.64
N GLY A 130 9.00 -17.67 -23.44
CA GLY A 130 8.33 -18.78 -22.75
C GLY A 130 8.52 -18.79 -21.24
N MET A 131 9.19 -17.78 -20.65
CA MET A 131 9.39 -17.66 -19.20
C MET A 131 8.07 -17.59 -18.44
N ILE A 132 7.19 -16.65 -18.81
CA ILE A 132 5.91 -16.46 -18.11
C ILE A 132 5.00 -17.68 -18.26
N PRO A 133 4.83 -18.30 -19.46
CA PRO A 133 4.15 -19.59 -19.58
C PRO A 133 4.72 -20.68 -18.67
N SER A 134 6.04 -20.77 -18.54
CA SER A 134 6.70 -21.77 -17.68
C SER A 134 6.42 -21.52 -16.19
N ILE A 135 6.40 -20.25 -15.77
CA ILE A 135 6.05 -19.87 -14.40
C ILE A 135 4.58 -20.18 -14.12
N LEU A 136 3.67 -19.90 -15.05
CA LEU A 136 2.24 -20.18 -14.90
C LEU A 136 1.94 -21.68 -14.82
N ASP A 137 2.65 -22.50 -15.60
CA ASP A 137 2.52 -23.97 -15.53
C ASP A 137 2.85 -24.52 -14.13
N ARG A 138 3.88 -23.97 -13.48
CA ARG A 138 4.23 -24.27 -12.06
C ARG A 138 3.19 -23.78 -11.05
N LEU A 139 2.30 -22.89 -11.47
CA LEU A 139 1.19 -22.35 -10.67
C LEU A 139 -0.15 -23.02 -11.05
N ASP A 140 -0.09 -24.17 -11.75
CA ASP A 140 -1.24 -24.94 -12.20
C ASP A 140 -2.24 -24.12 -13.07
N THR A 141 -1.73 -23.19 -13.89
CA THR A 141 -2.55 -22.40 -14.82
C THR A 141 -1.87 -22.20 -16.18
N THR A 142 -2.60 -21.62 -17.13
CA THR A 142 -2.11 -21.39 -18.50
C THR A 142 -2.28 -19.92 -18.92
N PRO A 143 -1.47 -19.40 -19.86
CA PRO A 143 -1.65 -18.06 -20.42
C PRO A 143 -3.08 -17.82 -20.95
N GLU A 144 -3.69 -18.82 -21.58
CA GLU A 144 -5.03 -18.80 -22.16
C GLU A 144 -6.11 -18.69 -21.08
N GLU A 145 -5.95 -19.41 -19.96
CA GLU A 145 -6.86 -19.26 -18.82
C GLU A 145 -6.77 -17.85 -18.24
N VAL A 146 -5.55 -17.32 -18.03
CA VAL A 146 -5.35 -15.95 -17.53
C VAL A 146 -6.00 -14.93 -18.46
N ARG A 147 -5.83 -15.04 -19.78
CA ARG A 147 -6.48 -14.16 -20.77
C ARG A 147 -8.00 -14.24 -20.69
N THR A 148 -8.54 -15.45 -20.61
CA THR A 148 -9.99 -15.68 -20.49
C THR A 148 -10.55 -14.99 -19.26
N ARG A 149 -9.87 -15.10 -18.10
CA ARG A 149 -10.28 -14.41 -16.88
C ARG A 149 -10.15 -12.89 -16.98
N LEU A 150 -9.11 -12.36 -17.64
CA LEU A 150 -8.97 -10.92 -17.88
C LEU A 150 -10.09 -10.37 -18.77
N ASP A 151 -10.52 -11.13 -19.77
CA ASP A 151 -11.62 -10.72 -20.67
C ASP A 151 -12.98 -10.77 -19.96
N GLN A 152 -13.18 -11.77 -19.10
CA GLN A 152 -14.35 -11.84 -18.22
C GLN A 152 -14.38 -10.67 -17.23
N ALA A 153 -13.26 -10.36 -16.58
CA ALA A 153 -13.16 -9.25 -15.64
C ALA A 153 -13.40 -7.88 -16.32
N ALA A 154 -12.89 -7.68 -17.53
CA ALA A 154 -13.14 -6.47 -18.31
C ALA A 154 -14.62 -6.29 -18.71
N SER A 155 -15.37 -7.38 -18.77
CA SER A 155 -16.81 -7.38 -19.08
C SER A 155 -17.68 -7.00 -17.87
N ILE A 156 -17.11 -6.96 -16.66
CA ILE A 156 -17.80 -6.60 -15.42
C ILE A 156 -17.48 -5.15 -15.05
N PRO A 157 -18.43 -4.19 -15.18
CA PRO A 157 -18.15 -2.77 -14.96
C PRO A 157 -17.67 -2.41 -13.55
N GLU A 158 -18.01 -3.22 -12.54
CA GLU A 158 -17.61 -3.03 -11.14
C GLU A 158 -16.18 -3.50 -10.85
N LEU A 159 -15.66 -4.49 -11.60
CA LEU A 159 -14.27 -4.98 -11.51
C LEU A 159 -13.31 -4.23 -12.43
N ALA A 160 -13.83 -3.53 -13.43
CA ALA A 160 -13.12 -2.51 -14.19
C ALA A 160 -12.91 -1.26 -13.32
N THR A 161 -12.15 -1.41 -12.22
CA THR A 161 -11.96 -0.41 -11.17
C THR A 161 -11.39 0.89 -11.74
N LYS A 162 -12.28 1.81 -12.09
CA LYS A 162 -11.97 3.25 -12.01
C LYS A 162 -11.87 3.55 -10.53
N HIS A 163 -10.67 3.83 -10.00
CA HIS A 163 -10.46 4.29 -8.63
C HIS A 163 -11.61 5.23 -8.23
N VAL A 164 -12.48 4.76 -7.32
CA VAL A 164 -13.67 5.49 -6.94
C VAL A 164 -13.21 6.69 -6.13
N ARG A 165 -13.12 7.84 -6.80
CA ARG A 165 -12.87 9.11 -6.12
C ARG A 165 -14.00 9.30 -5.12
N ALA A 166 -13.67 9.38 -3.83
CA ALA A 166 -14.66 9.72 -2.82
C ALA A 166 -15.44 10.97 -3.29
N PRO A 167 -16.79 10.98 -3.16
CA PRO A 167 -17.59 12.12 -3.58
C PRO A 167 -17.05 13.37 -2.88
N LYS A 168 -16.78 14.42 -3.66
CA LYS A 168 -16.35 15.72 -3.13
C LYS A 168 -17.49 16.26 -2.26
N GLN A 169 -17.41 16.08 -0.95
CA GLN A 169 -18.27 16.79 -0.02
C GLN A 169 -17.76 18.23 0.12
N PRO A 170 -18.61 19.25 -0.10
CA PRO A 170 -18.23 20.64 0.16
C PRO A 170 -17.76 20.78 1.61
N GLY A 171 -16.53 21.23 1.83
CA GLY A 171 -15.99 21.51 3.17
C GLY A 171 -15.08 20.45 3.78
N LEU A 172 -14.98 19.24 3.20
CA LEU A 172 -14.07 18.18 3.65
C LEU A 172 -13.07 17.82 2.55
N ALA A 173 -11.78 18.07 2.77
CA ALA A 173 -10.75 17.44 1.96
C ALA A 173 -10.58 16.02 2.50
N SER A 174 -11.21 15.06 1.83
CA SER A 174 -11.03 13.64 2.12
C SER A 174 -10.49 12.93 0.88
N SER A 175 -9.50 12.07 1.09
CA SER A 175 -9.02 11.11 0.11
C SER A 175 -9.38 9.71 0.56
N ARG A 176 -9.74 8.86 -0.40
CA ARG A 176 -9.93 7.43 -0.22
C ARG A 176 -8.98 6.72 -1.17
N ILE A 177 -8.26 5.75 -0.63
CA ILE A 177 -7.29 4.92 -1.34
C ILE A 177 -7.63 3.48 -1.01
N GLU A 178 -7.53 2.61 -2.01
CA GLU A 178 -7.66 1.17 -1.85
C GLU A 178 -6.29 0.55 -2.07
N ALA A 179 -5.95 -0.47 -1.27
CA ALA A 179 -4.67 -1.16 -1.34
C ALA A 179 -4.86 -2.63 -1.00
N PHE A 180 -4.12 -3.51 -1.68
CA PHE A 180 -4.08 -4.92 -1.37
C PHE A 180 -2.82 -5.23 -0.55
N VAL A 181 -2.96 -6.09 0.47
CA VAL A 181 -1.85 -6.59 1.28
C VAL A 181 -1.83 -8.12 1.21
N PRO A 182 -0.71 -8.75 0.82
CA PRO A 182 -0.59 -10.20 0.71
C PRO A 182 -0.36 -10.87 2.09
N ALA A 183 -1.19 -10.52 3.07
CA ALA A 183 -1.15 -11.05 4.42
C ALA A 183 -2.58 -11.30 4.90
N SER A 184 -2.75 -12.21 5.87
CA SER A 184 -4.06 -12.48 6.45
C SER A 184 -4.58 -11.27 7.22
N ILE A 185 -5.89 -11.20 7.43
CA ILE A 185 -6.50 -10.10 8.20
C ILE A 185 -5.93 -10.06 9.61
N GLU A 186 -5.62 -11.22 10.19
CA GLU A 186 -5.04 -11.34 11.52
C GLU A 186 -3.67 -10.67 11.57
N GLN A 187 -2.79 -10.97 10.62
CA GLN A 187 -1.45 -10.38 10.53
C GLN A 187 -1.52 -8.86 10.30
N VAL A 188 -2.39 -8.41 9.38
CA VAL A 188 -2.60 -6.99 9.14
C VAL A 188 -3.17 -6.30 10.39
N TRP A 189 -4.10 -6.93 11.08
CA TRP A 189 -4.70 -6.39 12.29
C TRP A 189 -3.67 -6.28 13.43
N GLU A 190 -2.84 -7.30 13.65
CA GLU A 190 -1.74 -7.28 14.62
C GLU A 190 -0.75 -6.13 14.36
N LEU A 191 -0.43 -5.87 13.09
CA LEU A 191 0.41 -4.74 12.70
C LEU A 191 -0.26 -3.37 13.01
N LEU A 192 -1.57 -3.26 12.80
CA LEU A 192 -2.26 -1.97 12.94
C LEU A 192 -2.67 -1.68 14.39
N VAL A 193 -3.01 -2.68 15.18
CA VAL A 193 -3.58 -2.49 16.53
C VAL A 193 -2.51 -2.13 17.55
N ASP A 194 -1.26 -2.49 17.31
CA ASP A 194 -0.13 -2.18 18.17
C ASP A 194 0.50 -0.83 17.76
N PRO A 195 0.47 0.19 18.64
CA PRO A 195 1.08 1.47 18.35
C PRO A 195 2.59 1.40 18.12
N GLU A 196 3.31 0.43 18.70
CA GLU A 196 4.77 0.28 18.49
C GLU A 196 5.12 -0.14 17.06
N HIS A 197 4.18 -0.76 16.35
CA HIS A 197 4.33 -1.13 14.94
C HIS A 197 4.07 0.04 13.97
N MET A 198 3.58 1.19 14.45
CA MET A 198 3.29 2.36 13.60
C MET A 198 4.45 2.82 12.69
N PRO A 199 5.73 2.85 13.14
CA PRO A 199 6.85 3.22 12.27
C PRO A 199 7.06 2.28 11.06
N GLN A 200 6.53 1.05 11.12
CA GLN A 200 6.67 0.06 10.04
C GLN A 200 5.75 0.36 8.85
N TRP A 201 4.64 1.08 9.05
CA TRP A 201 3.66 1.35 8.00
C TRP A 201 3.36 2.84 7.79
N ASP A 202 3.52 3.71 8.79
CA ASP A 202 3.44 5.16 8.60
C ASP A 202 4.81 5.74 8.26
N MET A 203 5.03 6.08 7.00
CA MET A 203 6.29 6.64 6.49
C MET A 203 6.76 7.91 7.22
N TYR A 204 5.83 8.63 7.87
CA TYR A 204 6.15 9.85 8.62
C TYR A 204 6.57 9.57 10.06
N THR A 205 6.31 8.37 10.60
CA THR A 205 6.65 8.00 11.97
C THR A 205 8.04 7.36 12.04
N GLY A 206 8.88 7.89 12.94
CA GLY A 206 10.18 7.31 13.28
C GLY A 206 10.14 6.52 14.58
N SER A 207 9.38 6.98 15.58
CA SER A 207 9.21 6.30 16.86
C SER A 207 7.89 6.66 17.53
N VAL A 208 7.51 5.87 18.54
CA VAL A 208 6.32 6.06 19.35
C VAL A 208 6.69 6.10 20.84
N GLU A 209 6.10 7.03 21.58
CA GLU A 209 6.21 7.16 23.03
C GLU A 209 4.85 6.77 23.66
N LEU A 210 4.82 5.65 24.37
CA LEU A 210 3.64 5.16 25.08
C LEU A 210 3.54 5.75 26.50
N PRO A 211 2.34 5.84 27.09
CA PRO A 211 2.16 6.18 28.51
C PRO A 211 2.87 5.17 29.44
N GLU A 212 3.39 5.64 30.59
CA GLU A 212 4.17 4.83 31.53
C GLU A 212 3.38 3.71 32.24
N ASP A 213 2.05 3.82 32.31
CA ASP A 213 1.16 2.79 32.85
C ASP A 213 0.15 2.39 31.77
N PRO A 214 0.58 1.56 30.82
CA PRO A 214 -0.33 1.09 29.80
C PRO A 214 -1.19 0.01 30.46
N ASP A 215 -2.43 0.33 30.81
CA ASP A 215 -3.47 -0.64 31.22
C ASP A 215 -3.88 -1.57 30.04
N THR A 216 -2.90 -1.92 29.21
CA THR A 216 -3.01 -2.52 27.90
C THR A 216 -2.78 -4.02 28.03
N GLY A 217 -3.88 -4.77 28.04
CA GLY A 217 -3.84 -6.02 27.29
C GLY A 217 -3.42 -5.72 25.85
N LEU A 218 -2.77 -6.67 25.18
CA LEU A 218 -2.33 -6.56 23.78
C LEU A 218 -3.38 -5.83 22.91
N GLY A 219 -3.02 -4.65 22.40
CA GLY A 219 -3.78 -3.89 21.41
C GLY A 219 -4.44 -2.59 21.90
N SER A 220 -4.49 -1.63 20.99
CA SER A 220 -5.19 -0.35 21.13
C SER A 220 -6.68 -0.50 21.43
N ARG A 221 -7.17 0.26 22.41
CA ARG A 221 -8.59 0.49 22.72
C ARG A 221 -9.04 1.86 22.24
N GLN A 222 -10.34 2.03 22.07
CA GLN A 222 -10.89 3.34 21.73
C GLN A 222 -10.63 4.33 22.88
N GLY A 223 -10.05 5.48 22.55
CA GLY A 223 -9.64 6.51 23.52
C GLY A 223 -8.15 6.51 23.83
N ASP A 224 -7.43 5.43 23.54
CA ASP A 224 -5.98 5.35 23.76
C ASP A 224 -5.24 6.45 22.98
N SER A 225 -4.16 6.96 23.57
CA SER A 225 -3.37 8.02 22.97
C SER A 225 -1.89 7.89 23.29
N TRP A 226 -1.06 8.21 22.31
CA TRP A 226 0.40 8.22 22.40
C TRP A 226 0.99 9.38 21.60
N ILE A 227 2.30 9.59 21.74
CA ILE A 227 3.04 10.56 20.94
C ILE A 227 3.82 9.81 19.88
N ALA A 228 3.55 10.12 18.60
CA ALA A 228 4.38 9.68 17.48
C ALA A 228 5.39 10.78 17.15
N ARG A 229 6.67 10.41 17.00
CA ARG A 229 7.72 11.32 16.54
C ARG A 229 7.95 11.17 15.05
N ALA A 230 8.20 12.29 14.40
CA ALA A 230 8.52 12.33 12.99
C ALA A 230 9.83 11.57 12.71
N ARG A 231 9.88 10.90 11.57
CA ARG A 231 11.11 10.28 11.07
C ARG A 231 12.14 11.36 10.72
N THR A 232 13.34 11.25 11.29
CA THR A 232 14.45 12.21 11.09
C THR A 232 15.55 11.68 10.18
N GLU A 233 15.45 10.43 9.74
CA GLU A 233 16.41 9.79 8.83
C GLU A 233 15.63 9.06 7.74
N SER A 234 16.04 9.21 6.48
CA SER A 234 15.45 8.45 5.38
C SER A 234 15.91 6.99 5.42
N PRO A 235 15.22 6.09 4.69
CA PRO A 235 15.63 4.68 4.63
C PRO A 235 17.10 4.47 4.18
N ASP A 236 17.65 5.38 3.38
CA ASP A 236 19.07 5.36 2.96
C ASP A 236 20.05 5.97 3.99
N GLY A 237 19.58 6.22 5.23
CA GLY A 237 20.37 6.74 6.35
C GLY A 237 20.68 8.24 6.29
N LYS A 238 20.16 8.98 5.30
CA LYS A 238 20.39 10.43 5.21
C LYS A 238 19.50 11.20 6.19
N PRO A 239 20.00 12.29 6.80
CA PRO A 239 19.20 13.11 7.68
C PRO A 239 18.07 13.82 6.93
N LEU A 240 16.86 13.70 7.43
CA LEU A 240 15.68 14.42 6.97
C LEU A 240 15.48 15.69 7.80
N ARG A 241 15.39 16.83 7.12
CA ARG A 241 15.07 18.10 7.79
C ARG A 241 13.58 18.14 8.12
N VAL A 242 13.26 17.88 9.38
CA VAL A 242 11.91 18.06 9.92
C VAL A 242 11.81 19.39 10.65
N ASN A 243 10.75 20.16 10.39
CA ASN A 243 10.47 21.38 11.14
C ASN A 243 9.99 21.01 12.56
N GLU A 244 10.56 21.64 13.59
CA GLU A 244 10.31 21.37 15.01
C GLU A 244 8.81 21.31 15.35
N ASN A 245 8.00 22.19 14.75
CA ASN A 245 6.55 22.25 14.97
C ASN A 245 5.81 20.96 14.55
N TYR A 246 6.44 20.13 13.71
CA TYR A 246 5.85 18.91 13.15
C TYR A 246 6.50 17.63 13.68
N VAL A 247 7.48 17.75 14.59
CA VAL A 247 8.20 16.60 15.15
C VAL A 247 7.27 15.74 16.00
N ARG A 248 6.45 16.35 16.85
CA ARG A 248 5.56 15.61 17.76
C ARG A 248 4.12 15.63 17.26
N ARG A 249 3.55 14.44 17.10
CA ARG A 249 2.16 14.22 16.75
C ARG A 249 1.49 13.46 17.88
N GLN A 250 0.40 14.00 18.41
CA GLN A 250 -0.48 13.22 19.27
C GLN A 250 -1.37 12.36 18.37
N VAL A 251 -1.34 11.07 18.64
CA VAL A 251 -2.21 10.08 18.01
C VAL A 251 -3.24 9.65 19.04
N THR A 252 -4.50 9.61 18.64
CA THR A 252 -5.61 9.17 19.49
C THR A 252 -6.47 8.20 18.71
N VAL A 253 -6.76 7.04 19.30
CA VAL A 253 -7.61 6.02 18.70
C VAL A 253 -9.07 6.46 18.83
N THR A 254 -9.69 6.72 17.69
CA THR A 254 -11.09 7.20 17.62
C THR A 254 -12.09 6.08 17.42
N HIS A 255 -11.65 4.95 16.88
CA HIS A 255 -12.50 3.79 16.62
C HIS A 255 -11.67 2.52 16.51
N VAL A 256 -12.17 1.42 17.09
CA VAL A 256 -11.59 0.08 16.97
C VAL A 256 -12.74 -0.91 16.82
N SER A 257 -12.72 -1.67 15.74
CA SER A 257 -13.57 -2.83 15.48
C SER A 257 -12.64 -3.98 15.07
N PRO A 258 -12.39 -4.96 15.96
CA PRO A 258 -11.43 -6.02 15.73
C PRO A 258 -11.52 -6.65 14.34
N ARG A 259 -10.38 -6.75 13.65
CA ARG A 259 -10.24 -7.38 12.32
C ARG A 259 -11.10 -6.77 11.22
N SER A 260 -11.68 -5.59 11.44
CA SER A 260 -12.60 -4.95 10.49
C SER A 260 -12.25 -3.50 10.25
N LYS A 261 -11.96 -2.73 11.30
CA LYS A 261 -11.76 -1.29 11.15
C LYS A 261 -11.01 -0.68 12.31
N ILE A 262 -10.08 0.22 12.02
CA ILE A 262 -9.41 1.06 13.01
C ILE A 262 -9.31 2.49 12.49
N ALA A 263 -9.41 3.46 13.39
CA ALA A 263 -9.27 4.86 13.03
C ALA A 263 -8.54 5.66 14.09
N TRP A 264 -7.61 6.50 13.62
CA TRP A 264 -6.84 7.41 14.46
C TRP A 264 -7.13 8.86 14.08
N ARG A 265 -7.10 9.72 15.09
CA ARG A 265 -6.95 11.15 14.94
C ARG A 265 -5.51 11.52 15.26
N ILE A 266 -4.86 12.24 14.35
CA ILE A 266 -3.46 12.64 14.43
C ILE A 266 -3.41 14.15 14.40
N ALA A 267 -2.81 14.78 15.41
CA ALA A 267 -2.67 16.23 15.51
C ALA A 267 -1.23 16.62 15.88
N HIS A 268 -0.71 17.67 15.23
CA HIS A 268 0.60 18.20 15.59
C HIS A 268 0.52 19.04 16.87
N MET A 269 1.34 18.69 17.86
CA MET A 269 1.28 19.31 19.18
C MET A 269 1.88 20.71 19.22
N ASP A 270 2.97 20.89 18.48
CA ASP A 270 3.81 22.09 18.58
C ASP A 270 3.46 23.13 17.51
N THR A 271 2.31 22.98 16.83
CA THR A 271 1.86 23.97 15.84
C THR A 271 0.96 25.03 16.48
N PRO A 272 1.12 26.33 16.11
CA PRO A 272 0.24 27.40 16.60
C PRO A 272 -1.24 27.22 16.18
N ARG A 273 -1.49 26.41 15.15
CA ARG A 273 -2.82 26.13 14.58
C ARG A 273 -2.92 24.64 14.26
N PRO A 274 -3.20 23.78 15.25
CA PRO A 274 -3.25 22.34 15.04
C PRO A 274 -4.40 21.98 14.10
N ILE A 275 -4.04 21.44 12.93
CA ILE A 275 -4.97 20.75 12.04
C ILE A 275 -4.86 19.28 12.37
N ALA A 276 -5.99 18.68 12.75
CA ALA A 276 -6.05 17.25 12.98
C ALA A 276 -6.44 16.53 11.68
N MET A 277 -5.82 15.38 11.46
CA MET A 277 -6.13 14.47 10.39
C MET A 277 -6.74 13.21 10.99
N ARG A 278 -7.83 12.72 10.39
CA ARG A 278 -8.39 11.42 10.72
C ARG A 278 -8.05 10.43 9.62
N THR A 279 -7.37 9.36 10.01
CA THR A 279 -7.05 8.22 9.16
C THR A 279 -7.89 7.04 9.61
N GLU A 280 -8.63 6.44 8.68
CA GLU A 280 -9.46 5.28 8.89
C GLU A 280 -9.02 4.17 7.94
N ILE A 281 -8.81 2.97 8.48
CA ILE A 281 -8.46 1.78 7.70
C ILE A 281 -9.54 0.75 7.95
N ALA A 282 -10.27 0.38 6.89
CA ALA A 282 -11.19 -0.74 6.89
C ALA A 282 -10.54 -1.94 6.19
N LEU A 283 -10.73 -3.12 6.77
CA LEU A 283 -10.18 -4.40 6.32
C LEU A 283 -11.32 -5.27 5.79
N SER A 284 -11.10 -5.92 4.65
CA SER A 284 -11.99 -6.97 4.13
C SER A 284 -11.17 -8.12 3.54
N PRO A 285 -11.65 -9.38 3.65
CA PRO A 285 -10.96 -10.51 3.04
C PRO A 285 -10.86 -10.34 1.53
N ALA A 286 -9.73 -10.77 0.96
CA ALA A 286 -9.53 -10.82 -0.49
C ALA A 286 -8.84 -12.15 -0.87
N ALA A 287 -8.99 -12.55 -2.14
CA ALA A 287 -8.25 -13.71 -2.64
C ALA A 287 -6.74 -13.47 -2.45
N GLY A 288 -6.07 -14.39 -1.76
CA GLY A 288 -4.63 -14.29 -1.49
C GLY A 288 -4.20 -13.24 -0.46
N GLY A 289 -5.12 -12.59 0.28
CA GLY A 289 -4.73 -11.61 1.31
C GLY A 289 -5.87 -10.74 1.84
N THR A 290 -5.56 -9.48 2.12
CA THR A 290 -6.47 -8.50 2.72
C THR A 290 -6.61 -7.26 1.83
N GLN A 291 -7.83 -6.84 1.59
CA GLN A 291 -8.12 -5.56 0.95
C GLN A 291 -8.28 -4.47 2.02
N LEU A 292 -7.55 -3.37 1.83
CA LEU A 292 -7.64 -2.16 2.64
C LEU A 292 -8.47 -1.10 1.92
N THR A 293 -9.31 -0.41 2.68
CA THR A 293 -9.84 0.90 2.32
C THR A 293 -9.32 1.92 3.32
N ILE A 294 -8.44 2.81 2.85
CA ILE A 294 -7.83 3.86 3.65
C ILE A 294 -8.54 5.18 3.33
N THR A 295 -9.18 5.76 4.33
CA THR A 295 -9.81 7.08 4.22
C THR A 295 -9.07 8.07 5.09
N VAL A 296 -8.53 9.11 4.47
CA VAL A 296 -7.89 10.23 5.15
C VAL A 296 -8.80 11.44 5.04
N SER A 297 -9.00 12.16 6.14
CA SER A 297 -9.81 13.38 6.16
C SER A 297 -9.18 14.42 7.07
N HIS A 298 -9.27 15.69 6.66
CA HIS A 298 -8.81 16.81 7.48
C HIS A 298 -9.97 17.39 8.30
N GLU A 299 -9.78 17.48 9.62
CA GLU A 299 -10.72 18.18 10.50
C GLU A 299 -10.53 19.70 10.31
N ARG A 300 -11.51 20.37 9.69
CA ARG A 300 -11.56 21.83 9.71
C ARG A 300 -12.12 22.29 11.06
N ARG A 301 -11.54 23.36 11.60
CA ARG A 301 -12.14 24.13 12.69
C ARG A 301 -13.46 24.71 12.18
N ASN A 302 -14.57 24.38 12.81
CA ASN A 302 -15.84 25.08 12.56
C ASN A 302 -15.73 26.48 13.20
N PRO A 303 -15.74 27.59 12.43
CA PRO A 303 -15.55 28.92 12.99
C PRO A 303 -16.71 29.40 13.88
N LEU A 304 -17.85 28.68 13.93
CA LEU A 304 -19.06 29.15 14.62
C LEU A 304 -19.25 28.70 16.08
N ARG A 305 -18.32 27.95 16.70
CA ARG A 305 -18.49 27.48 18.10
C ARG A 305 -17.77 28.30 19.18
N TRP A 306 -17.45 29.57 18.90
CA TRP A 306 -16.83 30.49 19.88
C TRP A 306 -17.78 31.50 20.54
N PHE A 307 -19.08 31.43 20.28
CA PHE A 307 -20.08 32.06 21.13
C PHE A 307 -20.88 30.99 21.84
N VAL A 308 -20.48 30.64 23.06
CA VAL A 308 -21.33 30.45 24.26
C VAL A 308 -20.43 29.82 25.32
N SER A 309 -19.85 30.67 26.16
CA SER A 309 -19.55 30.39 27.57
C SER A 309 -19.02 31.67 28.23
N ALA A 310 -19.86 32.71 28.25
CA ALA A 310 -19.80 33.66 29.35
C ALA A 310 -20.73 33.09 30.44
N PRO A 311 -20.24 32.87 31.68
CA PRO A 311 -21.10 32.39 32.74
C PRO A 311 -22.15 33.46 33.05
N CYS A 312 -23.41 33.06 33.03
CA CYS A 312 -24.51 33.82 33.63
C CYS A 312 -24.25 33.87 35.14
N GLY A 313 -23.51 34.87 35.59
CA GLY A 313 -23.38 35.22 37.00
C GLY A 313 -24.63 35.99 37.42
N ALA A 314 -25.65 35.26 37.86
CA ALA A 314 -26.64 35.84 38.76
C ALA A 314 -25.95 36.13 40.10
N SER A 315 -26.16 37.32 40.66
CA SER A 315 -26.23 37.45 42.11
C SER A 315 -27.27 38.50 42.50
N PRO A 316 -28.03 38.27 43.59
CA PRO A 316 -29.24 39.02 43.95
C PRO A 316 -29.00 40.07 45.05
N ALA A 317 -30.04 40.90 45.29
CA ALA A 317 -30.28 41.79 46.44
C ALA A 317 -29.34 43.01 46.57
N GLY A 318 -29.75 44.22 46.94
CA GLY A 318 -30.99 44.74 47.51
C GLY A 318 -30.65 45.79 48.58
N SER A 319 -31.39 46.92 48.60
CA SER A 319 -31.43 48.02 49.61
C SER A 319 -30.15 48.88 49.78
N THR A 320 -30.20 50.21 49.91
CA THR A 320 -31.22 51.17 50.38
C THR A 320 -31.22 52.44 49.54
#